data_AF-A0A914WV60-F1
#
_entry.id   AF-A0A914WV60-F1
#
_cell.length_a   1.000
_cell.length_b   1.000
_cell.length_c   1.000
_cell.angle_alpha   90.00
_cell.angle_beta   90.00
_cell.angle_gamma   90.00
#
_symmetry.space_group_name_H-M   'P 1'
#
loop_
_entity.id
_entity.type
_entity.pdbx_description
1 polymer ?
#
loop_
_entity_poly.entity_id
_entity_poly.type
_entity_poly.pdbx_seq_one_letter_code
_entity_poly.pdbx_strand_id
1 'polypeptide(L)'
;MADEAELIEELQGQVKTLKESLSNQTTVLEELSHGRNATAFSKVGTFSGMPGESWNDFLEKWELLATAKALSPEKRLLNLPLCLSGVAFDQFRALAPSQKDTYDNLKKALTNAFSTETQVQDVTRELHQIRQWSAESVSEFAARLRTLCRSSAYKGLEPEAQNCILKELFCEKLQDQI
;
A
#
# COMPACT_ATOMS: atom_id res chain seq x y z
N MET A 1 -41.00 33.08 48.11
CA MET A 1 -39.73 32.30 48.13
C MET A 1 -39.90 30.86 47.65
N ALA A 2 -41.12 30.37 47.33
CA ALA A 2 -41.33 29.03 46.77
C ALA A 2 -41.24 28.96 45.23
N ASP A 3 -41.61 30.04 44.53
CA ASP A 3 -41.59 30.12 43.06
C ASP A 3 -40.21 29.94 42.41
N GLU A 4 -39.15 30.43 43.07
CA GLU A 4 -37.82 30.47 42.46
C GLU A 4 -37.15 29.09 42.44
N ALA A 5 -37.47 28.24 43.42
CA ALA A 5 -36.94 26.88 43.49
C ALA A 5 -37.58 25.96 42.44
N GLU A 6 -38.88 26.12 42.20
CA GLU A 6 -39.63 25.36 41.19
C GLU A 6 -39.15 25.72 39.76
N LEU A 7 -38.87 27.01 39.52
CA LEU A 7 -38.34 27.48 38.24
C LEU A 7 -36.92 26.97 37.94
N ILE A 8 -36.08 26.80 38.98
CA ILE A 8 -34.73 26.23 38.85
C ILE A 8 -34.80 24.74 38.52
N GLU A 9 -35.71 23.99 39.15
CA GLU A 9 -35.86 22.56 38.90
C GLU A 9 -36.38 22.29 37.48
N GLU A 10 -37.32 23.10 36.99
CA GLU A 10 -37.81 23.01 35.63
C GLU A 10 -36.72 23.32 34.59
N LEU A 11 -35.92 24.37 34.81
CA LEU A 11 -34.79 24.72 33.95
C LEU A 11 -33.72 23.62 33.91
N GLN A 12 -33.44 22.97 35.03
CA GLN A 12 -32.50 21.84 35.08
C GLN A 12 -33.01 20.63 34.30
N GLY A 13 -34.32 20.35 34.36
CA GLY A 13 -34.98 19.32 33.55
C GLY A 13 -34.84 19.58 32.05
N GLN A 14 -35.09 20.83 31.61
CA GLN A 14 -34.95 21.22 30.21
C GLN A 14 -33.51 21.10 29.70
N VAL A 15 -32.52 21.51 30.51
CA VAL A 15 -31.10 21.38 30.17
C VAL A 15 -30.69 19.91 30.01
N LYS A 16 -31.22 19.02 30.84
CA LYS A 16 -30.94 17.58 30.73
C LYS A 16 -31.48 17.00 29.42
N THR A 17 -32.73 17.30 29.09
CA THR A 17 -33.38 16.84 27.85
C THR A 17 -32.67 17.36 26.60
N LEU A 18 -32.20 18.62 26.63
CA LEU A 18 -31.43 19.22 25.53
C LEU A 18 -30.05 18.56 25.37
N LYS A 19 -29.37 18.22 26.48
CA LYS A 19 -28.09 17.48 26.44
C LYS A 19 -28.25 16.09 25.85
N GLU A 20 -29.31 15.37 26.23
CA GLU A 20 -29.62 14.05 25.69
C GLU A 20 -29.94 14.13 24.19
N SER A 21 -30.72 15.14 23.78
CA SER A 21 -31.04 15.38 22.36
C SER A 21 -29.78 15.73 21.53
N LEU A 22 -28.87 16.54 22.07
CA LEU A 22 -27.62 16.90 21.41
C LEU A 22 -26.65 15.70 21.31
N SER A 23 -26.59 14.86 22.34
CA SER A 23 -25.83 13.60 22.31
C SER A 23 -26.34 12.68 21.20
N ASN A 24 -27.66 12.51 21.10
CA ASN A 24 -28.27 11.67 20.05
C ASN A 24 -28.05 12.25 18.65
N GLN A 25 -28.11 13.58 18.48
CA GLN A 25 -27.79 14.23 17.20
C GLN A 25 -26.31 14.05 16.82
N THR A 26 -25.40 14.04 17.80
CA THR A 26 -23.97 13.81 17.56
C THR A 26 -23.73 12.38 17.06
N THR A 27 -24.39 11.39 17.65
CA THR A 27 -24.34 9.98 17.21
C THR A 27 -24.87 9.80 15.78
N VAL A 28 -25.98 10.45 15.43
CA VAL A 28 -26.57 10.37 14.07
C VAL A 28 -25.66 11.03 13.01
N LEU A 29 -24.99 12.15 13.35
CA LEU A 29 -24.03 12.79 12.44
C LEU A 29 -22.76 11.94 12.24
N GLU A 30 -22.31 11.23 13.28
CA GLU A 30 -21.23 10.25 13.15
C GLU A 30 -21.63 9.10 12.23
N GLU A 31 -22.81 8.49 12.41
CA GLU A 31 -23.29 7.38 11.57
C GLU A 31 -23.47 7.78 10.09
N LEU A 32 -23.96 8.99 9.81
CA LEU A 32 -24.10 9.49 8.43
C LEU A 32 -22.76 9.77 7.73
N SER A 33 -21.68 9.98 8.48
CA SER A 33 -20.33 10.13 7.92
C SER A 33 -19.71 8.81 7.42
N HIS A 34 -20.19 7.67 7.94
CA HIS A 34 -19.65 6.35 7.59
C HIS A 34 -20.12 5.85 6.21
N GLY A 35 -21.14 6.48 5.61
CA GLY A 35 -21.66 6.12 4.28
C GLY A 35 -20.90 6.70 3.08
N ARG A 36 -19.85 7.53 3.27
CA ARG A 36 -19.17 8.27 2.17
C ARG A 36 -17.68 8.00 2.01
N ASN A 37 -17.13 6.90 2.51
CA ASN A 37 -15.69 6.64 2.38
C ASN A 37 -15.25 6.08 1.02
N ALA A 38 -16.18 5.66 0.15
CA ALA A 38 -15.86 5.12 -1.18
C ALA A 38 -15.23 6.15 -2.14
N THR A 39 -15.46 7.46 -1.96
CA THR A 39 -15.00 8.49 -2.89
C THR A 39 -13.65 9.12 -2.52
N ALA A 40 -13.17 8.92 -1.30
CA ALA A 40 -12.01 9.66 -0.82
C ALA A 40 -10.68 9.14 -1.41
N PHE A 41 -10.59 7.87 -1.82
CA PHE A 41 -9.32 7.23 -2.17
C PHE A 41 -9.03 7.07 -3.66
N SER A 42 -9.88 7.58 -4.55
CA SER A 42 -9.67 7.43 -6.01
C SER A 42 -8.34 8.02 -6.51
N LYS A 43 -7.70 8.91 -5.73
CA LYS A 43 -6.40 9.54 -6.07
C LYS A 43 -5.17 8.66 -5.84
N VAL A 44 -5.21 7.65 -4.97
CA VAL A 44 -4.04 6.77 -4.75
C VAL A 44 -3.86 5.80 -5.92
N GLY A 45 -4.92 5.58 -6.71
CA GLY A 45 -4.99 4.46 -7.64
C GLY A 45 -5.28 3.16 -6.91
N THR A 46 -5.60 2.13 -7.67
CA THR A 46 -5.84 0.78 -7.15
C THR A 46 -4.61 -0.06 -7.43
N PHE A 47 -4.17 -0.86 -6.45
CA PHE A 47 -3.10 -1.83 -6.63
C PHE A 47 -3.70 -3.20 -6.93
N SER A 48 -3.33 -3.79 -8.06
CA SER A 48 -3.86 -5.09 -8.51
C SER A 48 -2.95 -6.26 -8.18
N GLY A 49 -1.67 -5.99 -7.90
CA GLY A 49 -0.65 -7.03 -7.69
C GLY A 49 -0.16 -7.66 -8.99
N MET A 50 -0.41 -7.01 -10.12
CA MET A 50 0.03 -7.47 -11.44
C MET A 50 1.51 -7.11 -11.71
N PRO A 51 2.19 -7.85 -12.59
CA PRO A 51 3.55 -7.52 -13.00
C PRO A 51 3.63 -6.11 -13.60
N GLY A 52 4.66 -5.36 -13.19
CA GLY A 52 4.84 -3.95 -13.58
C GLY A 52 4.30 -2.94 -12.58
N GLU A 53 3.56 -3.37 -11.55
CA GLU A 53 3.20 -2.53 -10.41
C GLU A 53 4.21 -2.69 -9.26
N SER A 54 4.68 -1.58 -8.70
CA SER A 54 5.55 -1.59 -7.51
C SER A 54 4.69 -1.43 -6.25
N TRP A 55 4.69 -2.46 -5.38
CA TRP A 55 4.05 -2.38 -4.06
C TRP A 55 4.60 -1.23 -3.22
N ASN A 56 5.92 -1.00 -3.27
CA ASN A 56 6.56 0.04 -2.48
C ASN A 56 6.11 1.44 -2.93
N ASP A 57 6.02 1.68 -4.24
CA ASP A 57 5.59 2.97 -4.79
C ASP A 57 4.11 3.23 -4.47
N PHE A 58 3.28 2.20 -4.55
CA PHE A 58 1.88 2.28 -4.13
C PHE A 58 1.77 2.60 -2.64
N LEU A 59 2.51 1.88 -1.80
CA LEU A 59 2.47 2.04 -0.35
C LEU A 59 2.96 3.42 0.09
N GLU A 60 3.99 3.97 -0.57
CA GLU A 60 4.47 5.33 -0.32
C GLU A 60 3.38 6.38 -0.64
N LYS A 61 2.73 6.27 -1.80
CA LYS A 61 1.61 7.15 -2.19
C LYS A 61 0.43 7.03 -1.21
N TRP A 62 0.13 5.81 -0.79
CA TRP A 62 -0.90 5.53 0.20
C TRP A 62 -0.58 6.19 1.55
N GLU A 63 0.63 6.00 2.07
CA GLU A 63 1.08 6.57 3.35
C GLU A 63 1.09 8.10 3.33
N LEU A 64 1.52 8.69 2.22
CA LEU A 64 1.47 10.14 2.01
C LEU A 64 0.03 10.65 2.09
N LEU A 65 -0.91 9.98 1.42
CA LEU A 65 -2.32 10.36 1.46
C LEU A 65 -2.95 10.13 2.85
N ALA A 66 -2.63 9.01 3.50
CA ALA A 66 -3.12 8.71 4.84
C ALA A 66 -2.65 9.75 5.86
N THR A 67 -1.41 10.22 5.70
CA THR A 67 -0.84 11.30 6.51
C THR A 67 -1.48 12.65 6.21
N ALA A 68 -1.63 13.01 4.92
CA ALA A 68 -2.29 14.24 4.50
C ALA A 68 -3.75 14.35 4.99
N LYS A 69 -4.43 13.21 5.15
CA LYS A 69 -5.79 13.12 5.66
C LYS A 69 -5.89 12.87 7.17
N ALA A 70 -4.75 12.84 7.88
CA ALA A 70 -4.69 12.53 9.31
C ALA A 70 -5.49 11.25 9.69
N LEU A 71 -5.37 10.19 8.89
CA LEU A 71 -6.07 8.94 9.15
C LEU A 71 -5.48 8.24 10.38
N SER A 72 -6.35 7.90 11.34
CA SER A 72 -6.01 7.05 12.47
C SER A 72 -5.62 5.64 11.99
N PRO A 73 -4.85 4.86 12.79
CA PRO A 73 -4.47 3.49 12.45
C PRO A 73 -5.66 2.59 12.08
N GLU A 74 -6.78 2.72 12.79
CA GLU A 74 -8.03 1.99 12.52
C GLU A 74 -8.62 2.35 11.15
N LYS A 75 -8.63 3.65 10.80
CA LYS A 75 -9.07 4.11 9.49
C LYS A 75 -8.14 3.62 8.40
N ARG A 76 -6.83 3.60 8.63
CA ARG A 76 -5.86 3.05 7.67
C ARG A 76 -6.10 1.55 7.42
N LEU A 77 -6.34 0.80 8.50
CA LEU A 77 -6.67 -0.63 8.44
C LEU A 77 -7.94 -0.91 7.62
N LEU A 78 -8.99 -0.11 7.82
CA LEU A 78 -10.26 -0.25 7.09
C LEU A 78 -10.17 0.16 5.62
N ASN A 79 -9.37 1.18 5.30
CA ASN A 79 -9.36 1.78 3.97
C ASN A 79 -8.27 1.20 3.04
N LEU A 80 -7.17 0.65 3.56
CA LEU A 80 -6.13 0.05 2.73
C LEU A 80 -6.68 -1.08 1.82
N PRO A 81 -7.52 -2.02 2.30
CA PRO A 81 -8.10 -3.06 1.45
C PRO A 81 -8.98 -2.53 0.32
N LEU A 82 -9.58 -1.35 0.47
CA LEU A 82 -10.42 -0.73 -0.56
C LEU A 82 -9.61 -0.25 -1.77
N CYS A 83 -8.29 -0.11 -1.60
CA CYS A 83 -7.38 0.27 -2.67
C CYS A 83 -6.70 -0.94 -3.32
N LEU A 84 -7.08 -2.16 -2.92
CA LEU A 84 -6.58 -3.40 -3.51
C LEU A 84 -7.61 -3.97 -4.48
N SER A 85 -7.14 -4.60 -5.55
CA SER A 85 -7.97 -5.33 -6.51
C SER A 85 -7.25 -6.59 -6.98
N GLY A 86 -7.94 -7.46 -7.71
CA GLY A 86 -7.33 -8.66 -8.31
C GLY A 86 -6.53 -9.50 -7.32
N VAL A 87 -5.32 -9.87 -7.72
CA VAL A 87 -4.40 -10.73 -6.94
C VAL A 87 -4.06 -10.11 -5.57
N ALA A 88 -3.92 -8.79 -5.50
CA ALA A 88 -3.66 -8.10 -4.25
C ALA A 88 -4.81 -8.25 -3.24
N PHE A 89 -6.05 -8.13 -3.73
CA PHE A 89 -7.22 -8.31 -2.87
C PHE A 89 -7.41 -9.79 -2.48
N ASP A 90 -7.13 -10.72 -3.39
CA ASP A 90 -7.17 -12.15 -3.08
C ASP A 90 -6.16 -12.52 -2.00
N GLN A 91 -4.94 -11.97 -2.05
CA GLN A 91 -3.98 -12.18 -0.97
C GLN A 91 -4.40 -11.55 0.34
N PHE A 92 -4.97 -10.35 0.32
CA PHE A 92 -5.59 -9.79 1.52
C PHE A 92 -6.65 -10.74 2.09
N ARG A 93 -7.51 -11.34 1.26
CA ARG A 93 -8.52 -12.30 1.75
C ARG A 93 -7.90 -13.54 2.39
N ALA A 94 -6.81 -14.06 1.84
CA ALA A 94 -6.10 -15.24 2.32
C ALA A 94 -5.37 -15.03 3.67
N LEU A 95 -5.07 -13.78 4.06
CA LEU A 95 -4.40 -13.48 5.33
C LEU A 95 -5.24 -13.92 6.55
N ALA A 96 -4.55 -14.44 7.58
CA ALA A 96 -5.16 -14.83 8.85
C ALA A 96 -5.70 -13.62 9.63
N PRO A 97 -6.68 -13.81 10.54
CA PRO A 97 -7.23 -12.71 11.34
C PRO A 97 -6.17 -11.94 12.16
N SER A 98 -5.17 -12.64 12.70
CA SER A 98 -4.04 -12.03 13.44
C SER A 98 -3.11 -11.18 12.57
N GLN A 99 -3.23 -11.28 11.24
CA GLN A 99 -2.51 -10.43 10.30
C GLN A 99 -3.34 -9.23 9.85
N LYS A 100 -4.60 -9.12 10.29
CA LYS A 100 -5.56 -8.07 9.93
C LYS A 100 -6.07 -7.28 11.14
N ASP A 101 -5.52 -7.54 12.33
CA ASP A 101 -5.95 -6.95 13.59
C ASP A 101 -5.45 -5.51 13.77
N THR A 102 -4.28 -5.20 13.22
CA THR A 102 -3.65 -3.88 13.25
C THR A 102 -3.17 -3.50 11.86
N TYR A 103 -3.11 -2.19 11.62
CA TYR A 103 -2.58 -1.67 10.36
C TYR A 103 -1.14 -2.13 10.10
N ASP A 104 -0.29 -2.17 11.13
CA ASP A 104 1.11 -2.58 10.99
C ASP A 104 1.25 -4.06 10.62
N ASN A 105 0.45 -4.94 11.24
CA ASN A 105 0.43 -6.36 10.87
C ASN A 105 -0.04 -6.57 9.44
N LEU A 106 -1.10 -5.87 9.03
CA LEU A 106 -1.61 -5.94 7.66
C LEU A 106 -0.57 -5.45 6.65
N LYS A 107 0.02 -4.27 6.90
CA LYS A 107 1.06 -3.68 6.06
C LYS A 107 2.24 -4.62 5.94
N LYS A 108 2.72 -5.21 7.04
CA LYS A 108 3.82 -6.16 7.05
C LYS A 108 3.50 -7.42 6.24
N ALA A 109 2.31 -7.98 6.42
CA ALA A 109 1.88 -9.18 5.71
C ALA A 109 1.80 -8.96 4.19
N LEU A 110 1.20 -7.85 3.75
CA LEU A 110 1.14 -7.49 2.33
C LEU A 110 2.51 -7.14 1.76
N THR A 111 3.36 -6.46 2.53
CA THR A 111 4.75 -6.18 2.13
C THR A 111 5.53 -7.46 1.92
N ASN A 112 5.40 -8.45 2.81
CA ASN A 112 6.06 -9.74 2.60
C ASN A 112 5.55 -10.46 1.33
N ALA A 113 4.25 -10.37 1.05
CA ALA A 113 3.65 -10.99 -0.12
C ALA A 113 4.09 -10.33 -1.45
N PHE A 114 4.25 -9.00 -1.48
CA PHE A 114 4.45 -8.26 -2.73
C PHE A 114 5.83 -7.62 -2.90
N SER A 115 6.63 -7.46 -1.83
CA SER A 115 7.98 -6.88 -1.91
C SER A 115 9.07 -7.91 -2.18
N THR A 116 8.86 -9.19 -1.87
CA THR A 116 9.94 -10.20 -1.90
C THR A 116 9.75 -11.26 -2.98
N GLU A 117 8.51 -11.61 -3.34
CA GLU A 117 8.26 -12.72 -4.26
C GLU A 117 8.02 -12.23 -5.69
N THR A 118 7.18 -11.21 -5.86
CA THR A 118 6.83 -10.67 -7.19
C THR A 118 7.97 -9.89 -7.82
N GLN A 119 8.66 -9.02 -7.08
CA GLN A 119 9.81 -8.25 -7.59
C GLN A 119 11.00 -9.14 -7.97
N VAL A 120 11.26 -10.19 -7.19
CA VAL A 120 12.37 -11.12 -7.48
C VAL A 120 12.05 -11.95 -8.71
N GLN A 121 10.84 -12.50 -8.81
CA GLN A 121 10.45 -13.32 -9.97
C GLN A 121 10.32 -12.49 -11.24
N ASP A 122 9.76 -11.29 -11.17
CA ASP A 122 9.61 -10.40 -12.33
C ASP A 122 10.97 -9.92 -12.83
N VAL A 123 11.87 -9.48 -11.94
CA VAL A 123 13.20 -9.03 -12.35
C VAL A 123 14.10 -10.20 -12.77
N THR A 124 13.97 -11.37 -12.15
CA THR A 124 14.65 -12.60 -12.62
C THR A 124 14.15 -12.97 -14.01
N ARG A 125 12.83 -12.93 -14.25
CA ARG A 125 12.24 -13.18 -15.57
C ARG A 125 12.75 -12.15 -16.59
N GLU A 126 12.77 -10.87 -16.23
CA GLU A 126 13.26 -9.80 -17.10
C GLU A 126 14.76 -9.96 -17.41
N LEU A 127 15.58 -10.34 -16.41
CA LEU A 127 17.00 -10.68 -16.58
C LEU A 127 17.21 -11.89 -17.51
N HIS A 128 16.36 -12.91 -17.44
CA HIS A 128 16.45 -14.05 -18.36
C HIS A 128 15.99 -13.74 -19.78
N GLN A 129 15.10 -12.77 -19.94
CA GLN A 129 14.55 -12.34 -21.24
C GLN A 129 15.37 -11.23 -21.91
N ILE A 130 16.25 -10.56 -21.16
CA ILE A 130 17.06 -9.47 -21.68
C ILE A 130 17.97 -9.98 -22.82
N ARG A 131 18.00 -9.22 -23.91
CA ARG A 131 18.90 -9.39 -25.04
C ARG A 131 19.43 -8.02 -25.45
N GLN A 132 20.62 -7.98 -26.03
CA GLN A 132 21.11 -6.78 -26.69
C GLN A 132 20.20 -6.43 -27.87
N TRP A 133 19.78 -5.17 -27.97
CA TRP A 133 19.02 -4.71 -29.14
C TRP A 133 19.94 -4.49 -30.35
N SER A 134 19.39 -4.59 -31.56
CA SER A 134 20.16 -4.47 -32.82
C SER A 134 20.83 -3.10 -33.03
N ALA A 135 20.34 -2.06 -32.37
CA ALA A 135 20.92 -0.71 -32.42
C ALA A 135 21.65 -0.31 -31.12
N GLU A 136 21.66 -1.19 -30.12
CA GLU A 136 22.27 -0.93 -28.82
C GLU A 136 23.74 -1.33 -28.85
N SER A 137 24.62 -0.42 -28.42
CA SER A 137 26.03 -0.74 -28.27
C SER A 137 26.26 -1.73 -27.12
N VAL A 138 27.36 -2.46 -27.19
CA VAL A 138 27.76 -3.41 -26.14
C VAL A 138 27.88 -2.73 -24.76
N SER A 139 28.32 -1.46 -24.73
CA SER A 139 28.45 -0.67 -23.51
C SER A 139 27.09 -0.29 -22.91
N GLU A 140 26.14 0.11 -23.75
CA GLU A 140 24.77 0.45 -23.34
C GLU A 140 24.04 -0.80 -22.81
N PHE A 141 24.20 -1.94 -23.48
CA PHE A 141 23.68 -3.21 -23.02
C PHE A 141 24.24 -3.59 -21.64
N ALA A 142 25.56 -3.48 -21.44
CA ALA A 142 26.19 -3.75 -20.15
C ALA A 142 25.68 -2.82 -19.04
N ALA A 143 25.47 -1.53 -19.35
CA ALA A 143 24.93 -0.56 -18.40
C ALA A 143 23.48 -0.88 -18.00
N ARG A 144 22.64 -1.25 -18.98
CA ARG A 144 21.25 -1.66 -18.76
C ARG A 144 21.17 -2.92 -17.90
N LEU A 145 21.97 -3.94 -18.23
CA LEU A 145 22.05 -5.19 -17.45
C LEU A 145 22.50 -4.95 -16.01
N ARG A 146 23.52 -4.11 -15.78
CA ARG A 146 23.96 -3.71 -14.43
C ARG A 146 22.88 -2.99 -13.65
N THR A 147 22.14 -2.10 -14.31
CA THR A 147 21.06 -1.35 -13.67
C THR A 147 19.97 -2.29 -13.20
N LEU A 148 19.56 -3.23 -14.06
CA LEU A 148 18.55 -4.24 -13.77
C LEU A 148 18.99 -5.17 -12.63
N CYS A 149 20.25 -5.61 -12.63
CA CYS A 149 20.78 -6.49 -11.59
C CYS A 149 20.89 -5.77 -10.23
N ARG A 150 21.22 -4.47 -10.21
CA ARG A 150 21.27 -3.65 -8.97
C ARG A 150 19.89 -3.31 -8.41
N SER A 151 18.88 -3.19 -9.25
CA SER A 151 17.49 -2.94 -8.82
C SER A 151 16.75 -4.20 -8.37
N SER A 152 17.37 -5.38 -8.50
CA SER A 152 16.73 -6.69 -8.32
C SER A 152 16.93 -7.34 -6.95
N ALA A 153 16.41 -8.57 -6.84
CA ALA A 153 16.70 -9.61 -5.85
C ALA A 153 18.18 -9.73 -5.43
N TYR A 154 19.10 -9.37 -6.33
CA TYR A 154 20.54 -9.50 -6.11
C TYR A 154 21.14 -8.37 -5.28
N LYS A 155 20.35 -7.34 -4.89
CA LYS A 155 20.81 -6.21 -4.06
C LYS A 155 21.46 -6.64 -2.73
N GLY A 156 21.10 -7.82 -2.20
CA GLY A 156 21.67 -8.39 -0.97
C GLY A 156 22.85 -9.34 -1.17
N LEU A 157 23.19 -9.71 -2.42
CA LEU A 157 24.33 -10.57 -2.71
C LEU A 157 25.64 -9.80 -2.58
N GLU A 158 26.71 -10.52 -2.24
CA GLU A 158 28.07 -9.99 -2.26
C GLU A 158 28.39 -9.42 -3.65
N PRO A 159 29.09 -8.26 -3.75
CA PRO A 159 29.40 -7.62 -5.04
C PRO A 159 30.09 -8.56 -6.03
N GLU A 160 30.91 -9.48 -5.53
CA GLU A 160 31.63 -10.45 -6.36
C GLU A 160 30.68 -11.48 -6.99
N ALA A 161 29.69 -11.96 -6.23
CA ALA A 161 28.65 -12.86 -6.72
C ALA A 161 27.77 -12.17 -7.77
N GLN A 162 27.41 -10.90 -7.56
CA GLN A 162 26.67 -10.11 -8.55
C GLN A 162 27.46 -9.98 -9.86
N ASN A 163 28.78 -9.74 -9.77
CA ASN A 163 29.65 -9.62 -10.93
C ASN A 163 29.77 -10.93 -11.72
N CYS A 164 29.79 -12.08 -11.04
CA CYS A 164 29.80 -13.39 -11.70
C CYS A 164 28.52 -13.62 -12.50
N ILE A 165 27.36 -13.40 -11.89
CA ILE A 165 26.05 -13.54 -12.55
C ILE A 165 25.92 -12.57 -13.72
N LEU A 166 26.35 -11.32 -13.53
CA LEU A 166 26.34 -10.32 -14.60
C LEU A 166 27.22 -10.73 -15.79
N LYS A 167 28.41 -11.29 -15.55
CA LYS A 167 29.30 -11.76 -16.62
C LYS A 167 28.68 -12.91 -17.40
N GLU A 168 28.09 -13.88 -16.69
CA GLU A 168 27.44 -15.04 -17.31
C GLU A 168 26.27 -14.59 -18.19
N LEU A 169 25.36 -13.77 -17.66
CA LEU A 169 24.24 -13.22 -18.42
C LEU A 169 24.72 -12.35 -19.58
N PHE A 170 25.76 -11.54 -19.38
CA PHE A 170 26.28 -10.70 -20.45
C PHE A 170 26.81 -11.53 -21.63
N CYS A 171 27.55 -12.60 -21.36
CA CYS A 171 28.06 -13.50 -22.39
C CYS A 171 26.94 -14.30 -23.08
N GLU A 172 25.93 -14.76 -22.35
CA GLU A 172 24.83 -15.56 -22.91
C GLU A 172 23.83 -14.71 -23.73
N LYS A 173 23.70 -13.43 -23.39
CA LYS A 173 22.67 -12.53 -23.94
C LYS A 173 23.18 -11.50 -24.95
N LEU A 174 24.50 -11.49 -25.19
CA LEU A 174 25.11 -10.73 -26.28
C LEU A 174 24.55 -11.21 -27.63
N GLN A 175 24.38 -10.29 -28.60
CA GLN A 175 24.12 -10.73 -29.97
C GLN A 175 25.38 -11.40 -30.54
N ASP A 176 25.22 -12.59 -31.13
CA ASP A 176 26.25 -13.15 -31.99
C ASP A 176 26.49 -12.16 -33.14
N GLN A 177 27.69 -11.59 -33.21
CA GLN A 177 28.10 -10.84 -34.38
C GLN A 177 28.32 -11.84 -35.52
N ILE A 178 27.31 -12.00 -36.38
CA ILE A 178 27.43 -12.68 -37.68
C ILE A 178 28.08 -11.71 -38.67
#